data_AF-A0A368EXZ6-F1
#
_entry.id   AF-A0A368EXZ6-F1
#
_cell.length_a   1.000
_cell.length_b   1.000
_cell.length_c   1.000
_cell.angle_alpha   90.00
_cell.angle_beta   90.00
_cell.angle_gamma   90.00
#
_symmetry.space_group_name_H-M   'P 1'
#
loop_
_entity.id
_entity.type
_entity.pdbx_description
1 polymer ?
#
loop_
_entity_poly.entity_id
_entity_poly.type
_entity_poly.pdbx_seq_one_letter_code
_entity_poly.pdbx_strand_id
1 'polypeptide(L)'
;MTDVKDLPIDIHSGKLLDWLISRRHCQKDWQKNVLVIREKIKHAILDMPESDEVVQLLQGSCKFTYTYLVSHRSFSTVGST
;
A
#
# COMPACT_ATOMS: atom_id res chain seq x y z
N MET A 1 34.14 9.13 -17.71
CA MET A 1 34.12 7.86 -16.95
C MET A 1 32.71 7.67 -16.42
N THR A 2 32.04 6.57 -16.75
CA THR A 2 30.72 6.22 -16.19
C THR A 2 30.87 5.86 -14.72
N ASP A 3 30.06 6.47 -13.85
CA ASP A 3 30.05 6.14 -12.42
C ASP A 3 29.53 4.70 -12.24
N VAL A 4 30.16 3.94 -11.35
CA VAL A 4 29.81 2.52 -11.12
C VAL A 4 28.36 2.37 -10.62
N LYS A 5 27.75 3.44 -10.08
CA LYS A 5 26.36 3.45 -9.64
C LYS A 5 25.34 3.51 -10.79
N ASP A 6 25.76 3.88 -11.99
CA ASP A 6 24.88 4.00 -13.16
C ASP A 6 24.80 2.70 -13.98
N LEU A 7 25.51 1.66 -13.56
CA LEU A 7 25.49 0.37 -14.24
C LEU A 7 24.17 -0.37 -13.93
N PRO A 8 23.43 -0.81 -14.97
CA PRO A 8 22.24 -1.62 -14.75
C PRO A 8 22.60 -2.97 -14.13
N ILE A 9 21.81 -3.40 -13.15
CA ILE A 9 21.98 -4.69 -12.48
C ILE A 9 20.88 -5.62 -12.98
N ASP A 10 21.28 -6.71 -13.62
CA ASP A 10 20.34 -7.77 -13.99
C ASP A 10 20.12 -8.71 -12.80
N ILE A 11 18.86 -8.89 -12.41
CA ILE A 11 18.48 -9.73 -11.28
C ILE A 11 17.13 -10.41 -11.54
N HIS A 12 17.11 -11.72 -11.32
CA HIS A 12 15.89 -12.49 -11.38
C HIS A 12 14.89 -12.06 -10.29
N SER A 13 13.62 -11.89 -10.65
CA SER A 13 12.57 -11.38 -9.75
C SER A 13 12.47 -12.14 -8.43
N GLY A 14 12.59 -13.47 -8.46
CA GLY A 14 12.57 -14.32 -7.25
C GLY A 14 13.73 -14.09 -6.28
N LYS A 15 14.84 -13.49 -6.73
CA LYS A 15 16.02 -13.20 -5.91
C LYS A 15 16.15 -11.74 -5.49
N LEU A 16 15.30 -10.86 -6.02
CA LEU A 16 15.37 -9.41 -5.76
C LEU A 16 15.29 -9.11 -4.26
N LEU A 17 14.35 -9.76 -3.55
CA LEU A 17 14.17 -9.54 -2.13
C LEU A 17 15.42 -9.95 -1.32
N ASP A 18 15.91 -11.16 -1.54
CA ASP A 18 17.11 -11.67 -0.86
C ASP A 18 18.34 -10.80 -1.16
N TRP A 19 18.46 -10.33 -2.39
CA TRP A 19 19.53 -9.43 -2.81
C TRP A 19 19.47 -8.08 -2.07
N LEU A 20 18.30 -7.46 -1.95
CA LEU A 20 18.10 -6.22 -1.20
C LEU A 20 18.43 -6.38 0.29
N ILE A 21 18.06 -7.52 0.90
CA ILE A 21 18.37 -7.84 2.30
C ILE A 21 19.87 -8.01 2.48
N SER A 22 20.55 -8.74 1.57
CA SER A 22 21.99 -9.01 1.66
C SER A 22 22.84 -7.72 1.68
N ARG A 23 22.38 -6.70 0.96
CA ARG A 23 23.00 -5.37 0.88
C ARG A 23 22.53 -4.40 1.97
N ARG A 24 21.66 -4.84 2.87
CA ARG A 24 21.06 -4.04 3.95
C ARG A 24 20.23 -2.84 3.46
N HIS A 25 19.72 -2.89 2.23
CA HIS A 25 18.77 -1.91 1.71
C HIS A 25 17.36 -2.12 2.27
N CYS A 26 17.04 -3.37 2.64
CA CYS A 26 15.80 -3.72 3.33
C CYS A 26 16.09 -4.62 4.53
N GLN A 27 15.37 -4.42 5.63
CA GLN A 27 15.42 -5.33 6.77
C GLN A 27 14.63 -6.60 6.46
N LYS A 28 15.02 -7.74 7.03
CA LYS A 28 14.31 -9.03 6.83
C LYS A 28 12.84 -8.95 7.25
N ASP A 29 12.52 -8.13 8.24
CA ASP A 29 11.16 -7.93 8.75
C ASP A 29 10.38 -6.82 8.03
N TRP A 30 10.87 -6.29 6.90
CA TRP A 30 10.19 -5.20 6.18
C TRP A 30 8.74 -5.54 5.82
N GLN A 31 8.45 -6.80 5.46
CA GLN A 31 7.10 -7.25 5.12
C GLN A 31 6.15 -7.08 6.31
N LYS A 32 6.60 -7.42 7.53
CA LYS A 32 5.80 -7.26 8.75
C LYS A 32 5.49 -5.79 9.00
N ASN A 33 6.50 -4.92 8.86
CA ASN A 33 6.34 -3.48 9.05
C ASN A 33 5.36 -2.87 8.03
N VAL A 34 5.46 -3.28 6.76
CA VAL A 34 4.55 -2.84 5.70
C VAL A 34 3.12 -3.32 5.94
N LEU A 35 2.92 -4.54 6.44
CA LEU A 35 1.58 -5.04 6.77
C LEU A 35 0.89 -4.16 7.83
N VAL A 36 1.59 -3.81 8.91
CA VAL A 36 1.06 -2.92 9.95
C VAL A 36 0.70 -1.55 9.37
N ILE A 37 1.53 -1.00 8.49
CA ILE A 37 1.24 0.28 7.81
C ILE A 37 0.00 0.14 6.91
N ARG A 38 -0.12 -0.95 6.15
CA ARG A 38 -1.28 -1.22 5.30
C ARG A 38 -2.56 -1.37 6.12
N GLU A 39 -2.49 -2.03 7.27
CA GLU A 39 -3.63 -2.15 8.19
C GLU A 39 -4.04 -0.81 8.80
N LYS A 40 -3.07 0.03 9.18
CA LYS A 40 -3.34 1.39 9.66
C LYS A 40 -3.99 2.26 8.59
N ILE A 41 -3.47 2.21 7.36
CA ILE A 41 -4.06 2.91 6.21
C ILE A 41 -5.47 2.39 5.95
N LYS A 42 -5.68 1.07 5.95
CA LYS A 42 -6.99 0.47 5.75
C LYS A 42 -7.99 0.92 6.83
N HIS A 43 -7.59 0.88 8.10
CA HIS A 43 -8.44 1.36 9.19
C HIS A 43 -8.76 2.85 9.04
N ALA A 44 -7.77 3.70 8.75
CA ALA A 44 -7.99 5.13 8.57
C ALA A 44 -8.92 5.45 7.38
N ILE A 45 -8.87 4.66 6.30
CA ILE A 45 -9.80 4.80 5.18
C ILE A 45 -11.22 4.37 5.58
N LEU A 46 -11.36 3.30 6.38
CA LEU A 46 -12.66 2.82 6.85
C LEU A 46 -13.29 3.73 7.92
N ASP A 47 -12.45 4.42 8.70
CA ASP A 47 -12.82 5.39 9.73
C ASP A 47 -13.08 6.79 9.14
N MET A 48 -12.85 6.98 7.84
CA MET A 48 -13.15 8.23 7.17
C MET A 48 -14.68 8.41 7.12
N PRO A 49 -15.26 9.45 7.76
CA PRO A 49 -16.67 9.73 7.62
C PRO A 49 -16.97 10.06 6.16
N GLU A 50 -18.15 9.66 5.69
CA GLU A 50 -18.67 9.95 4.36
C GLU A 50 -19.04 11.44 4.30
N SER A 51 -18.01 12.29 4.25
CA SER A 51 -18.14 13.73 4.01
C SER A 51 -17.85 13.99 2.54
N ASP A 52 -18.84 14.51 1.83
CA ASP A 52 -18.80 14.76 0.38
C ASP A 52 -17.59 15.63 -0.02
N GLU A 53 -17.11 16.53 0.86
CA GLU A 53 -15.92 17.35 0.62
C GLU A 53 -14.63 16.52 0.53
N VAL A 54 -14.49 15.50 1.38
CA VAL A 54 -13.29 14.65 1.40
C VAL A 54 -13.27 13.73 0.18
N VAL A 55 -14.44 13.26 -0.24
CA VAL A 55 -14.59 12.48 -1.49
C VAL A 55 -14.19 13.30 -2.71
N GLN A 56 -14.66 14.55 -2.80
CA GLN A 56 -14.32 15.44 -3.92
C GLN A 56 -12.81 15.74 -3.97
N LEU A 57 -12.15 15.94 -2.82
CA LEU A 57 -10.71 16.16 -2.75
C LEU A 57 -9.89 14.90 -3.14
N LEU A 58 -10.35 13.71 -2.75
CA LEU A 58 -9.66 12.44 -3.04
C LEU A 58 -9.87 11.91 -4.46
N GLN A 59 -10.94 12.34 -5.14
CA GLN A 59 -11.22 12.00 -6.55
C GLN A 59 -10.11 12.42 -7.51
N GLY A 60 -9.33 13.46 -7.17
CA GLY A 60 -8.17 13.91 -7.97
C GLY A 60 -6.89 13.10 -7.77
N SER A 61 -6.74 12.39 -6.64
CA SER A 61 -5.46 11.81 -6.22
C SER A 61 -5.46 10.28 -6.10
N CYS A 62 -6.55 9.66 -5.64
CA CYS A 62 -6.61 8.22 -5.31
C CYS A 62 -8.01 7.61 -5.53
N LYS A 63 -8.55 7.72 -6.76
CA LYS A 63 -9.91 7.24 -7.09
C LYS A 63 -10.10 5.72 -6.99
N PHE A 64 -9.04 4.94 -7.26
CA PHE A 64 -9.12 3.46 -7.38
C PHE A 64 -9.31 2.72 -6.05
N THR A 65 -8.82 3.27 -4.93
CA THR A 65 -8.83 2.55 -3.64
C THR A 65 -10.03 2.92 -2.78
N TYR A 66 -10.43 4.20 -2.79
CA TYR A 66 -11.56 4.70 -2.00
C TYR A 66 -12.89 4.08 -2.44
N THR A 67 -13.17 4.07 -3.75
CA THR A 67 -14.42 3.54 -4.32
C THR A 67 -14.62 2.06 -4.01
N TYR A 68 -13.57 1.25 -4.13
CA TYR A 68 -13.61 -0.17 -3.79
C TYR A 68 -13.89 -0.41 -2.30
N LEU A 69 -13.25 0.35 -1.41
CA LEU A 69 -13.40 0.19 0.04
C LEU A 69 -14.77 0.68 0.54
N VAL A 70 -15.34 1.75 -0.04
CA VAL A 70 -16.70 2.22 0.28
C VAL A 70 -17.76 1.23 -0.21
N SER A 71 -17.62 0.68 -1.43
CA SER A 71 -18.57 -0.34 -1.93
C SER A 71 -18.62 -1.62 -1.08
N HIS A 72 -17.51 -2.02 -0.44
CA HIS A 72 -17.48 -3.17 0.46
C HIS A 72 -18.00 -2.88 1.88
N ARG A 73 -18.16 -1.60 2.28
CA ARG A 73 -18.71 -1.21 3.58
C ARG A 73 -20.22 -1.46 3.69
N SER A 74 -20.97 -1.30 2.59
CA SER A 74 -22.43 -1.51 2.56
C SER A 74 -22.88 -2.97 2.66
N PHE A 75 -21.99 -3.95 2.47
CA PHE A 75 -22.38 -5.38 2.47
C PHE A 75 -22.39 -5.99 3.89
N SER A 76 -21.77 -5.35 4.88
CA SER A 76 -21.59 -5.94 6.21
C SER A 76 -22.65 -5.52 7.24
N THR A 77 -23.60 -4.64 6.89
CA THR A 77 -24.67 -4.16 7.80
C THR A 77 -26.01 -4.88 7.65
N VAL A 78 -26.10 -5.89 6.77
CA VAL A 78 -27.31 -6.72 6.58
C VAL A 78 -27.10 -8.13 7.13
N GLY A 79 -26.97 -8.26 8.44
CA GLY A 79 -26.75 -9.57 9.04
C GLY A 79 -26.67 -9.56 10.56
N SER A 80 -27.67 -8.98 11.23
CA SER A 80 -28.00 -9.26 12.64
C SER A 80 -29.39 -8.70 12.94
N THR A 81 -30.42 -9.48 12.60
CA THR A 81 -31.72 -9.48 13.27
C THR A 81 -32.01 -10.91 13.68
#